data_AF-X1CY56-F1
#
_entry.id   AF-X1CY56-F1
#
_cell.length_a   1.000
_cell.length_b   1.000
_cell.length_c   1.000
_cell.angle_alpha   90.00
_cell.angle_beta   90.00
_cell.angle_gamma   90.00
#
_symmetry.space_group_name_H-M   'P 1'
#
loop_
_entity.id
_entity.type
_entity.pdbx_description
1 polymer ?
#
loop_
_entity_poly.entity_id
_entity_poly.type
_entity_poly.pdbx_seq_one_letter_code
_entity_poly.pdbx_strand_id
1 'polypeptide(L)'
;YFIFNYLLPYQGQNNVNGIIYYFLYNSNDVIPFPHYFSYILIGTIIGEVIFEVFRIENQIERKILLKKKITVPALMLGVPLVIICVILDPQLLLERTSFIWIVFAMGINLILLSVFLGFEDFK
;
A
#
# COMPACT_ATOMS: atom_id res chain seq x y z
N TYR A 1 3.30 -13.59 16.30
CA TYR A 1 3.34 -14.31 17.59
C TYR A 1 4.30 -13.69 18.60
N PHE A 2 5.58 -13.49 18.29
CA PHE A 2 6.57 -12.98 19.26
C PHE A 2 6.19 -11.60 19.87
N ILE A 3 5.84 -10.63 19.01
CA ILE A 3 5.49 -9.26 19.43
C ILE A 3 4.19 -9.23 20.24
N PHE A 4 3.21 -10.05 19.86
CA PHE A 4 1.94 -10.18 20.58
C PHE A 4 2.16 -10.70 22.00
N ASN A 5 2.90 -11.80 22.16
CA ASN A 5 3.18 -12.38 23.49
C ASN A 5 4.03 -11.46 24.37
N TYR A 6 4.90 -10.65 23.76
CA TYR A 6 5.69 -9.65 24.49
C TYR A 6 4.82 -8.49 24.99
N LEU A 7 3.84 -8.06 24.21
CA LEU A 7 3.01 -6.88 24.53
C LEU A 7 1.73 -7.21 25.31
N LEU A 8 1.25 -8.45 25.26
CA LEU A 8 0.08 -8.96 26.00
C LEU A 8 0.05 -8.59 27.49
N PRO A 9 1.17 -8.65 28.25
CA PRO A 9 1.16 -8.30 29.67
C PRO A 9 0.86 -6.81 29.93
N TYR A 10 1.03 -5.95 28.93
CA TYR A 10 0.86 -4.51 29.05
C TYR A 10 -0.55 -4.04 28.66
N GLN A 11 -1.47 -4.97 28.37
CA GLN A 11 -2.86 -4.68 28.05
C GLN A 11 -3.54 -3.83 29.14
N GLY A 12 -4.08 -2.68 28.75
CA GLY A 12 -4.80 -1.77 29.66
C GLY A 12 -3.90 -0.96 30.61
N GLN A 13 -2.57 -1.06 30.48
CA GLN A 13 -1.64 -0.27 31.29
C GLN A 13 -1.36 1.09 30.65
N ASN A 14 -1.28 2.13 31.48
CA ASN A 14 -0.95 3.49 31.02
C ASN A 14 0.58 3.70 30.95
N ASN A 15 1.26 2.83 30.21
CA ASN A 15 2.69 2.92 29.93
C ASN A 15 2.96 2.77 28.42
N VAL A 16 4.17 3.07 27.99
CA VAL A 16 4.54 3.09 26.56
C VAL A 16 4.19 1.77 25.87
N ASN A 17 4.47 0.64 26.53
CA ASN A 17 4.18 -0.69 25.97
C ASN A 17 2.68 -1.00 25.94
N GLY A 18 1.89 -0.50 26.89
CA GLY A 18 0.43 -0.63 26.89
C GLY A 18 -0.23 0.24 25.83
N ILE A 19 0.33 1.42 25.54
CA ILE A 19 -0.07 2.26 24.40
C ILE A 19 0.27 1.55 23.09
N ILE A 20 1.48 1.00 22.96
CA ILE A 20 1.88 0.22 21.77
C ILE A 20 0.97 -1.00 21.60
N TYR A 21 0.66 -1.72 22.68
CA TYR A 21 -0.28 -2.85 22.65
C TYR A 21 -1.67 -2.39 22.21
N TYR A 22 -2.16 -1.27 22.74
CA TYR A 22 -3.45 -0.69 22.37
C TYR A 22 -3.52 -0.38 20.87
N PHE A 23 -2.49 0.29 20.32
CA PHE A 23 -2.44 0.61 18.89
C PHE A 23 -2.33 -0.61 17.98
N LEU A 24 -1.59 -1.65 18.39
CA LEU A 24 -1.33 -2.82 17.56
C LEU A 24 -2.41 -3.90 17.65
N TYR A 25 -3.09 -4.03 18.80
CA TYR A 25 -3.90 -5.22 19.12
C TYR A 25 -5.27 -4.95 19.75
N ASN A 26 -5.57 -3.73 20.19
CA ASN A 26 -6.91 -3.43 20.73
C ASN A 26 -7.89 -3.12 19.60
N SER A 27 -8.43 -4.16 18.99
CA SER A 27 -9.50 -4.09 17.99
C SER A 27 -10.86 -3.95 18.67
N ASN A 28 -11.18 -2.76 19.17
CA ASN A 28 -12.58 -2.37 19.34
C ASN A 28 -12.96 -1.48 18.14
N ASP A 29 -13.35 -2.14 17.05
CA ASP A 29 -14.16 -1.70 15.91
C ASP A 29 -13.88 -0.38 15.15
N VAL A 30 -13.01 0.53 15.58
CA VAL A 30 -12.88 1.82 14.87
C VAL A 30 -11.48 2.40 14.99
N ILE A 31 -10.49 1.83 14.31
CA ILE A 31 -9.46 2.68 13.70
C ILE A 31 -9.08 2.09 12.33
N PRO A 32 -9.69 2.58 11.23
CA PRO A 32 -9.30 2.24 9.86
C PRO A 32 -7.85 2.68 9.54
N PHE A 33 -7.30 3.57 10.36
CA PHE A 33 -6.06 4.28 10.09
C PHE A 33 -4.83 3.37 9.89
N PRO A 34 -4.51 2.36 10.73
CA PRO A 34 -3.34 1.52 10.52
C PRO A 34 -3.44 0.70 9.22
N HIS A 35 -4.65 0.25 8.89
CA HIS A 35 -4.91 -0.49 7.65
C HIS A 35 -4.71 0.38 6.42
N TYR A 36 -5.04 1.68 6.49
CA TYR A 36 -4.91 2.60 5.36
C TYR A 36 -3.61 3.42 5.35
N PHE A 37 -2.85 3.43 6.45
CA PHE A 37 -1.61 4.21 6.59
C PHE A 37 -0.57 3.85 5.52
N SER A 38 -0.47 2.56 5.17
CA SER A 38 0.40 2.10 4.10
C SER A 38 0.02 2.71 2.75
N TYR A 39 -1.28 2.86 2.43
CA TYR A 39 -1.69 3.52 1.20
C TYR A 39 -1.37 5.01 1.20
N ILE A 40 -1.48 5.68 2.36
CA ILE A 40 -1.09 7.08 2.50
C ILE A 40 0.40 7.24 2.22
N LEU A 41 1.27 6.45 2.87
CA LEU A 41 2.72 6.50 2.66
C LEU A 41 3.09 6.27 1.19
N ILE A 42 2.54 5.22 0.58
CA ILE A 42 2.81 4.88 -0.82
C ILE A 42 2.27 5.98 -1.74
N GLY A 43 1.07 6.49 -1.48
CA GLY A 43 0.47 7.58 -2.23
C GLY A 43 1.29 8.86 -2.18
N THR A 44 1.85 9.21 -1.02
CA THR A 44 2.74 10.37 -0.88
C THR A 44 4.04 10.18 -1.67
N ILE A 45 4.70 9.02 -1.54
CA ILE A 45 5.95 8.73 -2.27
C ILE A 45 5.70 8.76 -3.79
N ILE A 46 4.64 8.10 -4.26
CA ILE A 46 4.29 8.09 -5.67
C ILE A 46 3.95 9.51 -6.15
N GLY A 47 3.17 10.26 -5.37
CA GLY A 47 2.79 11.63 -5.69
C GLY A 47 3.98 12.57 -5.83
N GLU A 48 4.99 12.43 -4.96
CA GLU A 48 6.24 13.19 -5.04
C GLU A 48 7.02 12.84 -6.31
N VAL A 49 7.15 11.55 -6.65
CA VAL A 49 7.82 11.12 -7.89
C VAL A 49 7.07 11.62 -9.13
N ILE A 50 5.74 11.57 -9.15
CA ILE A 50 4.93 12.15 -10.23
C ILE A 50 5.22 13.66 -10.34
N PHE A 51 5.15 14.38 -9.22
CA PHE A 51 5.38 15.82 -9.19
C PHE A 51 6.76 16.21 -9.75
N GLU A 52 7.82 15.50 -9.34
CA GLU A 52 9.16 15.73 -9.88
C GLU A 52 9.23 15.52 -11.40
N VAL A 53 8.63 14.45 -11.90
CA VAL A 53 8.66 14.13 -13.33
C VAL A 53 7.86 15.15 -14.14
N PHE A 54 6.74 15.65 -13.61
CA PHE A 54 5.91 16.64 -14.29
C PHE A 54 6.52 18.04 -14.36
N ARG A 55 7.55 18.34 -13.57
CA ARG A 55 8.31 19.61 -13.66
C ARG A 55 9.23 19.69 -14.88
N ILE A 56 9.46 18.58 -15.57
CA ILE A 56 10.32 18.53 -16.75
C ILE A 56 9.56 19.11 -17.96
N GLU A 57 10.10 20.18 -18.55
CA GLU A 57 9.49 20.86 -19.70
C GLU A 57 9.48 19.97 -20.96
N ASN A 58 10.54 19.17 -21.13
CA ASN A 58 10.67 18.27 -22.27
C ASN A 58 9.69 17.11 -22.17
N GLN A 59 8.69 17.13 -23.05
CA GLN A 59 7.62 16.13 -23.13
C GLN A 59 8.13 14.71 -23.36
N ILE A 60 9.15 14.53 -24.20
CA ILE A 60 9.69 13.21 -24.55
C ILE A 60 10.41 12.62 -23.35
N GLU A 61 11.27 13.43 -22.72
CA GLU A 61 12.01 13.04 -21.53
C GLU A 61 11.07 12.70 -20.36
N ARG A 62 10.03 13.52 -20.17
CA ARG A 62 8.98 13.29 -19.17
C ARG A 62 8.29 11.94 -19.36
N LYS A 63 7.85 11.61 -20.58
CA LYS A 63 7.18 10.32 -20.88
C LYS A 63 8.10 9.12 -20.58
N ILE A 64 9.38 9.20 -20.95
CA ILE A 64 10.36 8.14 -20.66
C ILE A 64 10.53 7.95 -19.15
N LEU A 65 10.63 9.05 -18.40
CA LEU A 65 10.80 9.02 -16.95
C LEU A 65 9.56 8.52 -16.21
N LEU A 66 8.35 8.90 -16.63
CA LEU A 66 7.11 8.36 -16.08
C LEU A 66 7.07 6.84 -16.21
N LYS A 67 7.38 6.31 -17.40
CA LYS A 67 7.44 4.86 -17.61
C LYS A 67 8.48 4.19 -16.73
N LYS A 68 9.71 4.71 -16.72
CA LYS A 68 10.84 4.08 -16.03
C LYS A 68 10.74 4.15 -14.50
N LYS A 69 10.25 5.27 -13.96
CA LYS A 69 10.19 5.49 -12.50
C LYS A 69 8.88 5.04 -11.88
N ILE A 70 7.78 5.01 -12.63
CA ILE A 70 6.44 4.80 -12.06
C ILE A 70 5.75 3.62 -12.73
N THR A 71 5.46 3.69 -14.03
CA THR A 71 4.61 2.68 -14.71
C THR A 71 5.22 1.28 -14.67
N VAL A 72 6.50 1.14 -15.03
CA VAL A 72 7.17 -0.17 -15.05
C VAL A 72 7.34 -0.74 -13.64
N PRO A 73 7.87 0.00 -12.65
CA PRO A 73 7.94 -0.49 -11.27
C PRO A 73 6.58 -0.85 -10.67
N ALA A 74 5.55 -0.04 -10.92
CA ALA A 74 4.20 -0.29 -10.39
C ALA A 74 3.58 -1.56 -10.99
N LEU A 75 3.78 -1.85 -12.29
CA LEU A 75 3.37 -3.13 -12.88
C LEU A 75 4.20 -4.31 -12.34
N MET A 76 5.53 -4.15 -12.25
CA MET A 76 6.43 -5.20 -11.76
C MET A 76 6.16 -5.58 -10.31
N LEU A 77 5.67 -4.65 -9.49
CA LEU A 77 5.27 -4.94 -8.11
C LEU A 77 3.80 -5.38 -8.02
N GLY A 78 2.90 -4.69 -8.71
CA GLY A 78 1.46 -4.91 -8.61
C GLY A 78 1.01 -6.27 -9.12
N VAL A 79 1.53 -6.72 -10.28
CA VAL A 79 1.11 -8.00 -10.89
C VAL A 79 1.50 -9.20 -10.01
N PRO A 80 2.75 -9.34 -9.52
CA PRO A 80 3.11 -10.42 -8.61
C PRO A 80 2.33 -10.36 -7.29
N LEU A 81 2.09 -9.16 -6.72
CA LEU A 81 1.31 -9.00 -5.50
C LEU A 81 -0.09 -9.60 -5.65
N VAL A 82 -0.78 -9.30 -6.75
CA VAL A 82 -2.12 -9.83 -7.05
C VAL A 82 -2.06 -11.36 -7.22
N ILE A 83 -1.11 -11.87 -8.01
CA ILE A 83 -0.98 -13.32 -8.27
C ILE A 83 -0.72 -14.08 -6.97
N ILE A 84 0.20 -13.59 -6.12
CA ILE A 84 0.53 -14.22 -4.84
C ILE A 84 -0.69 -14.26 -3.92
N CYS A 85 -1.46 -13.18 -3.84
CA CYS A 85 -2.66 -13.14 -3.00
C CYS A 85 -3.72 -14.13 -3.46
N VAL A 86 -3.92 -14.29 -4.77
CA VAL A 86 -4.88 -15.24 -5.34
C VAL A 86 -4.46 -16.70 -5.10
N ILE A 87 -3.15 -16.99 -5.14
CA ILE A 87 -2.63 -18.35 -4.90
C ILE A 87 -2.67 -18.72 -3.42
N LEU A 88 -2.37 -17.79 -2.51
CA LEU A 88 -2.24 -18.08 -1.08
C LEU A 88 -3.57 -18.47 -0.44
N ASP A 89 -4.59 -17.63 -0.56
CA ASP A 89 -5.90 -17.93 0.01
C ASP A 89 -7.00 -17.07 -0.64
N PRO A 90 -7.76 -17.63 -1.61
CA PRO A 90 -8.82 -16.90 -2.27
C PRO A 90 -10.04 -16.64 -1.37
N GLN A 91 -10.19 -17.34 -0.23
CA GLN A 91 -11.31 -17.10 0.69
C GLN A 91 -11.09 -15.81 1.50
N LEU A 92 -9.83 -15.55 1.89
CA LEU A 92 -9.44 -14.33 2.60
C LEU A 92 -9.52 -13.06 1.74
N LEU A 93 -9.66 -13.19 0.42
CA LEU A 93 -9.99 -12.06 -0.47
C LEU A 93 -11.40 -11.52 -0.24
N LEU A 94 -12.33 -12.32 0.29
CA LEU A 94 -13.70 -11.86 0.57
C LEU A 94 -13.77 -11.10 1.90
N GLU A 95 -12.80 -11.31 2.79
CA GLU A 95 -12.69 -10.65 4.09
C GLU A 95 -11.94 -9.32 3.96
N ARG A 96 -12.70 -8.22 3.86
CA ARG A 96 -12.15 -6.88 3.60
C ARG A 96 -11.22 -6.31 4.67
N THR A 97 -11.19 -6.92 5.84
CA THR A 97 -10.32 -6.54 6.97
C THR A 97 -9.05 -7.39 7.03
N SER A 98 -8.94 -8.43 6.20
CA SER A 98 -7.79 -9.32 6.19
C SER A 98 -6.56 -8.61 5.64
N PHE A 99 -5.38 -8.99 6.15
CA PHE A 99 -4.11 -8.50 5.64
C PHE A 99 -3.94 -8.83 4.14
N ILE A 100 -4.41 -10.01 3.71
CA ILE A 100 -4.35 -10.44 2.31
C ILE A 100 -5.17 -9.52 1.41
N TRP A 101 -6.36 -9.10 1.86
CA TRP A 101 -7.16 -8.13 1.11
C TRP A 101 -6.46 -6.79 0.92
N ILE A 102 -5.78 -6.28 1.96
CA ILE A 102 -5.05 -5.02 1.89
C ILE A 102 -3.91 -5.11 0.86
N VAL A 103 -3.13 -6.19 0.91
CA VAL A 103 -2.03 -6.45 -0.03
C VAL A 103 -2.55 -6.62 -1.46
N PHE A 104 -3.67 -7.33 -1.63
CA PHE A 104 -4.34 -7.48 -2.92
C PHE A 104 -4.81 -6.13 -3.48
N ALA A 105 -5.53 -5.33 -2.69
CA ALA A 105 -6.02 -4.02 -3.09
C ALA A 105 -4.86 -3.05 -3.42
N MET A 106 -3.74 -3.15 -2.72
CA MET A 106 -2.52 -2.41 -3.06
C MET A 106 -1.96 -2.82 -4.43
N GLY A 107 -1.90 -4.12 -4.73
CA GLY A 107 -1.50 -4.61 -6.04
C GLY A 107 -2.39 -4.09 -7.16
N ILE A 108 -3.71 -4.11 -6.95
CA ILE A 108 -4.69 -3.57 -7.90
C ILE A 108 -4.50 -2.05 -8.10
N ASN A 109 -4.29 -1.28 -7.03
CA ASN A 109 -4.05 0.16 -7.13
C ASN A 109 -2.80 0.50 -7.95
N LEU A 110 -1.70 -0.26 -7.79
CA LEU A 110 -0.48 -0.08 -8.58
C LEU A 110 -0.70 -0.39 -10.08
N ILE A 111 -1.48 -1.44 -10.38
CA ILE A 111 -1.84 -1.77 -11.76
C ILE A 111 -2.71 -0.66 -12.36
N LEU A 112 -3.73 -0.19 -11.63
CA LEU A 112 -4.61 0.90 -12.08
C LEU A 112 -3.84 2.20 -12.32
N LEU A 113 -2.95 2.57 -11.40
CA LEU A 113 -2.07 3.72 -11.58
C LEU A 113 -1.26 3.61 -12.88
N SER A 114 -0.70 2.43 -13.14
CA SER A 114 0.08 2.18 -14.35
C SER A 114 -0.76 2.29 -15.62
N VAL A 115 -1.98 1.79 -15.59
CA VAL A 115 -2.94 1.90 -16.69
C VAL A 115 -3.33 3.35 -16.94
N PHE A 116 -3.63 4.13 -15.90
CA PHE A 116 -3.97 5.55 -16.04
C PHE A 116 -2.82 6.39 -16.58
N LEU A 117 -1.60 6.19 -16.07
CA LEU A 117 -0.41 6.87 -16.61
C LEU A 117 -0.12 6.44 -18.05
N GLY A 118 -0.39 5.17 -18.38
CA GLY A 118 -0.31 4.68 -19.75
C GLY A 118 -1.31 5.35 -20.69
N PHE A 119 -2.52 5.69 -20.22
CA PHE A 119 -3.49 6.45 -21.02
C PHE A 119 -3.07 7.90 -21.25
N GLU A 120 -2.39 8.52 -20.28
CA GLU A 120 -1.88 9.87 -20.45
C GLU A 120 -0.82 9.97 -21.56
N ASP A 121 -0.09 8.89 -21.85
CA ASP A 121 0.83 8.85 -22.99
C ASP A 121 0.15 8.94 -24.36
N PHE A 122 -1.13 8.52 -24.47
CA PHE A 122 -1.91 8.58 -25.71
C PHE A 122 -2.52 9.96 -25.98
N LYS A 123 -2.43 10.88 -25.02
CA LYS A 123 -2.75 12.30 -25.18
C LYS A 123 -1.50 13.11 -25.56
#